data_AF-A0ABD3LIS0-F1
#
_entry.id   AF-A0ABD3LIS0-F1
#
_cell.length_a   1.000
_cell.length_b   1.000
_cell.length_c   1.000
_cell.angle_alpha   90.00
_cell.angle_beta   90.00
_cell.angle_gamma   90.00
#
_symmetry.space_group_name_H-M   'P 1'
#
loop_
_entity.id
_entity.type
_entity.pdbx_description
1 polymer ?
#
loop_
_entity_poly.entity_id
_entity_poly.type
_entity_poly.pdbx_seq_one_letter_code
_entity_poly.pdbx_strand_id
1 'polypeptide(L)'
;MVRSEGIRVLDSIMGRIDQKSKNRTAREKEEDYRRMGLDLVAGLSTELYNAKRTATIDLDVLVTSLSNLSDGLAKLKRLVNNDLGTDEKGEKFIHSMGSFISYSEESMKELEEDDDRVLLHVREITEYFHGNVSKEEANPLRIFVIVRDFLGDVGSCVQRAEMSQSP
;
A
#
# COMPACT_ATOMS: atom_id res chain seq x y z
N MET A 1 24.79 4.28 -3.61
CA MET A 1 24.68 3.13 -4.54
C MET A 1 23.32 3.21 -5.20
N VAL A 2 23.25 3.54 -6.50
CA VAL A 2 22.00 3.53 -7.27
C VAL A 2 21.72 2.07 -7.64
N ARG A 3 20.56 1.52 -7.28
CA ARG A 3 20.21 0.10 -7.49
C ARG A 3 19.79 -0.18 -8.94
N SER A 4 19.85 -1.44 -9.37
CA SER A 4 19.69 -1.92 -10.76
C SER A 4 18.42 -1.43 -11.46
N GLU A 5 17.36 -1.21 -10.71
CA GLU A 5 16.06 -0.75 -11.20
C GLU A 5 16.15 0.68 -11.75
N GLY A 6 16.90 1.55 -11.07
CA GLY A 6 17.14 2.92 -11.52
C GLY A 6 18.03 2.99 -12.77
N ILE A 7 18.96 2.05 -12.92
CA ILE A 7 19.89 1.99 -14.06
C ILE A 7 19.16 1.61 -15.36
N ARG A 8 18.24 0.64 -15.30
CA ARG A 8 17.47 0.20 -16.48
C ARG A 8 16.60 1.30 -17.09
N VAL A 9 15.99 2.14 -16.25
CA VAL A 9 15.21 3.29 -16.70
C VAL A 9 16.11 4.35 -17.32
N LEU A 10 17.28 4.60 -16.72
CA LEU A 10 18.30 5.51 -17.24
C LEU A 10 18.74 5.11 -18.66
N ASP A 11 19.04 3.84 -18.89
CA ASP A 11 19.48 3.32 -20.19
C ASP A 11 18.41 3.50 -21.28
N SER A 12 17.14 3.31 -20.95
CA SER A 12 16.02 3.53 -21.87
C SER A 12 15.86 5.00 -22.25
N ILE A 13 16.06 5.90 -21.28
CA ILE A 13 16.02 7.36 -21.49
C ILE A 13 17.17 7.77 -22.41
N MET A 14 18.41 7.35 -22.10
CA MET A 14 19.58 7.67 -22.92
C MET A 14 19.41 7.19 -24.36
N GLY A 15 18.88 5.98 -24.57
CA GLY A 15 18.61 5.45 -25.91
C GLY A 15 17.57 6.25 -26.73
N ARG A 16 16.50 6.75 -26.10
CA ARG A 16 15.50 7.61 -26.77
C ARG A 16 16.06 8.97 -27.17
N ILE A 17 17.01 9.47 -26.41
CA ILE A 17 17.62 10.80 -26.62
C ILE A 17 18.63 10.76 -27.75
N ASP A 18 19.46 9.70 -27.80
CA ASP A 18 20.42 9.50 -28.89
C ASP A 18 19.74 9.36 -30.25
N GLN A 19 18.53 8.78 -30.31
CA GLN A 19 17.72 8.73 -31.53
C GLN A 19 17.21 10.11 -31.99
N LYS A 20 16.90 11.03 -31.06
CA LYS A 20 16.32 12.35 -31.36
C LYS A 20 17.39 13.44 -31.60
N SER A 21 18.65 13.21 -31.22
CA SER A 21 19.63 14.28 -31.01
C SER A 21 20.72 14.47 -32.08
N LYS A 22 20.61 13.82 -33.26
CA LYS A 22 21.69 13.86 -34.28
C LYS A 22 22.15 15.27 -34.71
N ASN A 23 21.36 16.33 -34.49
CA ASN A 23 21.69 17.72 -34.87
C ASN A 23 21.51 18.77 -33.74
N ARG A 24 21.46 18.39 -32.45
CA ARG A 24 21.21 19.33 -31.32
C ARG A 24 22.48 19.85 -30.67
N THR A 25 22.49 21.11 -30.28
CA THR A 25 23.56 21.73 -29.48
C THR A 25 23.60 21.13 -28.07
N ALA A 26 24.74 21.27 -27.38
CA ALA A 26 24.90 20.76 -26.02
C ALA A 26 23.83 21.32 -25.05
N ARG A 27 23.47 22.61 -25.21
CA ARG A 27 22.43 23.28 -24.43
C ARG A 27 21.04 22.70 -24.67
N GLU A 28 20.67 22.45 -25.93
CA GLU A 28 19.38 21.85 -26.26
C GLU A 28 19.26 20.42 -25.72
N LYS A 29 20.37 19.66 -25.75
CA LYS A 29 20.44 18.32 -25.14
C LYS A 29 20.23 18.38 -23.63
N GLU A 30 20.87 19.32 -22.93
CA GLU A 30 20.68 19.54 -21.49
C GLU A 30 19.22 19.88 -21.14
N GLU A 31 18.59 20.75 -21.93
CA GLU A 31 17.17 21.11 -21.75
C GLU A 31 16.24 19.92 -22.00
N ASP A 32 16.55 19.06 -22.98
CA ASP A 32 15.83 17.80 -23.19
C ASP A 32 15.98 16.86 -21.97
N TYR A 33 17.21 16.60 -21.51
CA TYR A 33 17.46 15.74 -20.34
C TYR A 33 16.68 16.23 -19.12
N ARG A 34 16.70 17.55 -18.89
CA ARG A 34 15.95 18.17 -17.79
C ARG A 34 14.45 17.92 -17.93
N ARG A 35 13.88 18.13 -19.12
CA ARG A 35 12.44 17.94 -19.37
C ARG A 35 12.02 16.48 -19.16
N MET A 36 12.75 15.53 -19.74
CA MET A 36 12.44 14.11 -19.56
C MET A 36 12.59 13.66 -18.11
N GLY A 37 13.58 14.20 -17.38
CA GLY A 37 13.73 13.94 -15.96
C GLY A 37 12.54 14.46 -15.15
N LEU A 38 12.06 15.67 -15.44
CA LEU A 38 10.87 16.24 -14.81
C LEU A 38 9.61 15.44 -15.13
N ASP A 39 9.40 15.08 -16.40
CA ASP A 39 8.25 14.26 -16.82
C ASP A 39 8.22 12.90 -16.09
N LEU A 40 9.38 12.26 -15.93
CA LEU A 40 9.50 10.99 -15.21
C LEU A 40 9.16 11.16 -13.72
N VAL A 41 9.76 12.17 -13.09
CA VAL A 41 9.55 12.44 -11.66
C VAL A 41 8.10 12.85 -11.38
N ALA A 42 7.46 13.58 -12.29
CA ALA A 42 6.04 13.92 -12.23
C ALA A 42 5.15 12.66 -12.25
N GLY A 43 5.56 11.62 -13.00
CA GLY A 43 4.85 10.34 -13.10
C GLY A 43 4.83 9.51 -11.81
N LEU A 44 5.80 9.69 -10.91
CA LEU A 44 5.92 8.89 -9.68
C LEU A 44 4.69 8.98 -8.78
N SER A 45 4.04 10.14 -8.73
CA SER A 45 2.82 10.35 -7.94
C SER A 45 1.66 9.45 -8.41
N THR A 46 1.63 9.12 -9.70
CA THR A 46 0.64 8.21 -10.29
C THR A 46 1.04 6.75 -10.07
N GLU A 47 2.31 6.40 -10.31
CA GLU A 47 2.81 5.02 -10.13
C GLU A 47 2.65 4.54 -8.67
N LEU A 48 2.90 5.43 -7.71
CA LEU A 48 2.83 5.14 -6.28
C LEU A 48 1.48 5.55 -5.65
N TYR A 49 0.42 5.60 -6.45
CA TYR A 49 -0.92 5.96 -5.96
C TYR A 49 -1.42 5.06 -4.83
N ASN A 50 -1.20 3.75 -4.93
CA ASN A 50 -1.62 2.80 -3.89
C ASN A 50 -0.83 2.99 -2.59
N ALA A 51 0.44 3.41 -2.66
CA ALA A 51 1.21 3.75 -1.47
C ALA A 51 0.60 4.96 -0.75
N LYS A 52 0.20 5.99 -1.50
CA LYS A 52 -0.50 7.16 -0.93
C LYS A 52 -1.83 6.79 -0.29
N ARG A 53 -2.60 5.88 -0.90
CA ARG A 53 -3.85 5.36 -0.31
C ARG A 53 -3.60 4.54 0.94
N THR A 54 -2.56 3.71 0.94
CA THR A 54 -2.21 2.87 2.10
C THR A 54 -1.81 3.76 3.29
N ALA A 55 -1.16 4.90 3.04
CA ALA A 55 -0.81 5.89 4.06
C ALA A 55 -2.01 6.57 4.74
N THR A 56 -3.25 6.37 4.26
CA THR A 56 -4.47 6.86 4.92
C THR A 56 -5.17 5.79 5.74
N ILE A 57 -4.66 4.55 5.74
CA ILE A 57 -5.23 3.45 6.52
C ILE A 57 -4.80 3.63 7.97
N ASP A 58 -5.79 3.58 8.87
CA ASP A 58 -5.59 3.49 10.31
C ASP A 58 -5.59 2.02 10.72
N LEU A 59 -4.38 1.49 11.01
CA LEU A 59 -4.20 0.09 11.35
C LEU A 59 -4.85 -0.25 12.70
N ASP A 60 -4.83 0.65 13.67
CA ASP A 60 -5.41 0.41 15.00
C ASP A 60 -6.93 0.26 14.91
N VAL A 61 -7.57 1.07 14.06
CA VAL A 61 -9.01 0.95 13.76
C VAL A 61 -9.33 -0.37 13.06
N LEU A 62 -8.48 -0.83 12.14
CA LEU A 62 -8.66 -2.12 11.45
C LEU A 62 -8.55 -3.29 12.44
N VAL A 63 -7.49 -3.31 13.27
CA VAL A 63 -7.27 -4.33 14.30
C VAL A 63 -8.41 -4.35 15.32
N THR A 64 -8.88 -3.17 15.74
CA THR A 64 -10.04 -3.04 16.64
C THR A 64 -11.32 -3.60 15.99
N SER A 65 -11.54 -3.33 14.71
CA SER A 65 -12.70 -3.84 13.97
C SER A 65 -12.69 -5.36 13.85
N LEU A 66 -11.53 -5.94 13.56
CA LEU A 66 -11.35 -7.40 13.51
C LEU A 66 -11.60 -8.04 14.89
N SER A 67 -11.06 -7.44 15.94
CA SER A 67 -11.28 -7.89 17.33
C SER A 67 -12.76 -7.87 17.70
N ASN A 68 -13.48 -6.80 17.35
CA ASN A 68 -14.91 -6.69 17.60
C ASN A 68 -15.73 -7.74 16.83
N LEU A 69 -15.33 -8.06 15.59
CA LEU A 69 -15.97 -9.10 14.78
C LEU A 69 -15.77 -10.49 15.41
N SER A 70 -14.54 -10.79 15.82
CA SER A 70 -14.18 -12.03 16.52
C SER A 70 -14.98 -12.22 17.81
N ASP A 71 -15.03 -11.18 18.64
CA ASP A 71 -15.82 -11.18 19.87
C ASP A 71 -17.32 -11.36 19.62
N GLY A 72 -17.83 -10.70 18.58
CA GLY A 72 -19.23 -10.83 18.15
C GLY A 72 -19.57 -12.26 17.73
N LEU A 73 -18.71 -12.89 16.94
CA LEU A 73 -18.86 -14.27 16.50
C LEU A 73 -18.79 -15.25 17.67
N ALA A 74 -17.85 -15.05 18.60
CA ALA A 74 -17.74 -15.88 19.81
C ALA A 74 -18.99 -15.79 20.69
N LYS A 75 -19.54 -14.58 20.88
CA LYS A 75 -20.81 -14.36 21.60
C LYS A 75 -21.98 -15.05 20.89
N LEU A 76 -22.05 -14.93 19.57
CA LEU A 76 -23.09 -15.55 18.76
C LEU A 76 -23.05 -17.07 18.86
N LYS A 77 -21.86 -17.67 18.77
CA LYS A 77 -21.64 -19.11 18.94
C LYS A 77 -22.09 -19.59 20.32
N ARG A 78 -21.77 -18.83 21.37
CA ARG A 78 -22.24 -19.15 22.73
C ARG A 78 -23.76 -19.10 22.83
N LEU A 79 -24.38 -18.06 22.28
CA LEU A 79 -25.83 -17.88 22.29
C LEU A 79 -26.53 -19.05 21.59
N VAL A 80 -26.07 -19.42 20.40
CA VAL A 80 -26.69 -20.48 19.59
C VAL A 80 -26.52 -21.86 20.22
N ASN A 81 -25.37 -22.14 20.84
CA ASN A 81 -25.08 -23.46 21.40
C ASN A 81 -25.62 -23.68 22.83
N ASN A 82 -25.69 -22.62 23.64
CA ASN A 82 -25.94 -22.76 25.09
C ASN A 82 -27.22 -22.07 25.56
N ASP A 83 -27.66 -21.00 24.88
CA ASP A 83 -28.70 -20.11 25.41
C ASP A 83 -30.05 -20.26 24.67
N LEU A 84 -30.06 -20.90 23.49
CA LEU A 84 -31.30 -21.20 22.74
C LEU A 84 -31.81 -22.61 23.10
N GLY A 85 -33.06 -22.69 23.56
CA GLY A 85 -33.74 -23.97 23.82
C GLY A 85 -34.10 -24.71 22.54
N THR A 86 -34.02 -26.04 22.57
CA THR A 86 -34.39 -26.94 21.47
C THR A 86 -35.91 -27.16 21.43
N ASP A 87 -36.68 -26.13 21.08
CA ASP A 87 -38.06 -26.34 20.64
C ASP A 87 -38.10 -26.65 19.13
N GLU A 88 -39.12 -27.38 18.66
CA GLU A 88 -39.24 -27.77 17.24
C GLU A 88 -39.32 -26.57 16.27
N LYS A 89 -39.62 -25.36 16.77
CA LYS A 89 -39.69 -24.14 15.95
C LYS A 89 -38.32 -23.46 15.82
N GLY A 90 -37.43 -23.65 16.80
CA GLY A 90 -36.09 -23.09 16.89
C GLY A 90 -35.02 -23.90 16.16
N GLU A 91 -35.27 -25.19 15.86
CA GLU A 91 -34.29 -26.06 15.18
C GLU A 91 -33.80 -25.49 13.84
N LYS A 92 -34.71 -24.96 13.01
CA LYS A 92 -34.34 -24.35 11.72
C LYS A 92 -33.46 -23.12 11.89
N PHE A 93 -33.71 -22.32 12.92
CA PHE A 93 -32.90 -21.16 13.24
C PHE A 93 -31.50 -21.59 13.72
N ILE A 94 -31.42 -22.54 14.66
CA ILE A 94 -30.15 -23.07 15.16
C ILE A 94 -29.33 -23.66 14.01
N HIS A 95 -29.95 -24.42 13.11
CA HIS A 95 -29.27 -24.98 11.95
C HIS A 95 -28.71 -23.88 11.01
N SER A 96 -29.54 -22.91 10.63
CA SER A 96 -29.12 -21.78 9.79
C SER A 96 -28.00 -20.97 10.43
N MET A 97 -28.09 -20.73 11.74
CA MET A 97 -27.06 -20.01 12.50
C MET A 97 -25.77 -20.82 12.63
N GLY A 98 -25.86 -22.15 12.77
CA GLY A 98 -24.72 -23.03 12.74
C GLY A 98 -23.95 -22.93 11.42
N SER A 99 -24.65 -22.97 10.28
CA SER A 99 -24.03 -22.76 8.97
C SER A 99 -23.39 -21.37 8.84
N PHE A 100 -24.06 -20.32 9.31
CA PHE A 100 -23.52 -18.96 9.29
C PHE A 100 -22.25 -18.82 10.14
N ILE A 101 -22.24 -19.42 11.34
CA ILE A 101 -21.07 -19.41 12.23
C ILE A 101 -19.90 -20.14 11.57
N SER A 102 -20.11 -21.36 11.06
CA SER A 102 -19.04 -22.12 10.39
C SER A 102 -18.43 -21.35 9.23
N TYR A 103 -19.25 -20.74 8.39
CA TYR A 103 -18.79 -19.89 7.29
C TYR A 103 -18.00 -18.67 7.79
N SER A 104 -18.49 -18.01 8.84
CA SER A 104 -17.82 -16.83 9.42
C SER A 104 -16.48 -17.18 10.06
N GLU A 105 -16.37 -18.33 10.71
CA GLU A 105 -15.10 -18.83 11.28
C GLU A 105 -14.06 -19.12 10.19
N GLU A 106 -14.49 -19.72 9.07
CA GLU A 106 -13.62 -19.94 7.91
C GLU A 106 -13.16 -18.61 7.28
N SER A 107 -14.10 -17.69 7.03
CA SER A 107 -13.77 -16.37 6.48
C SER A 107 -12.87 -15.54 7.40
N MET A 108 -13.04 -15.63 8.72
CA MET A 108 -12.16 -14.96 9.69
C MET A 108 -10.74 -15.53 9.64
N LYS A 109 -10.62 -16.86 9.54
CA LYS A 109 -9.31 -17.50 9.44
C LYS A 109 -8.57 -17.09 8.16
N GLU A 110 -9.27 -17.08 7.03
CA GLU A 110 -8.69 -16.59 5.76
C GLU A 110 -8.23 -15.12 5.89
N LEU A 111 -9.02 -14.28 6.57
CA LEU A 111 -8.67 -12.88 6.79
C LEU A 111 -7.43 -12.71 7.70
N GLU A 112 -7.29 -13.52 8.74
CA GLU A 112 -6.10 -13.53 9.61
C GLU A 112 -4.84 -13.96 8.83
N GLU A 113 -4.93 -15.00 8.00
CA GLU A 113 -3.83 -15.46 7.15
C GLU A 113 -3.42 -14.41 6.11
N ASP A 114 -4.39 -13.66 5.58
CA ASP A 114 -4.16 -12.54 4.66
C ASP A 114 -3.47 -11.35 5.36
N ASP A 115 -3.91 -11.01 6.58
CA ASP A 115 -3.31 -9.92 7.37
C ASP A 115 -1.84 -10.22 7.68
N ASP A 116 -1.53 -11.43 8.16
CA ASP A 116 -0.17 -11.87 8.45
C ASP A 116 0.74 -11.79 7.21
N ARG A 117 0.24 -12.24 6.05
CA ARG A 117 0.98 -12.19 4.79
C ARG A 117 1.23 -10.76 4.33
N VAL A 118 0.24 -9.88 4.41
CA VAL A 118 0.38 -8.47 4.04
C VAL A 118 1.38 -7.78 4.96
N LEU A 119 1.28 -7.97 6.27
CA LEU A 119 2.19 -7.36 7.25
C LEU A 119 3.63 -7.88 7.10
N LEU A 120 3.81 -9.14 6.70
CA LEU A 120 5.12 -9.66 6.34
C LEU A 120 5.74 -8.90 5.15
N HIS A 121 4.98 -8.68 4.07
CA HIS A 121 5.47 -7.90 2.94
C HIS A 121 5.78 -6.44 3.31
N VAL A 122 4.97 -5.83 4.17
CA VAL A 122 5.23 -4.48 4.67
C VAL A 122 6.54 -4.44 5.46
N ARG A 123 6.83 -5.46 6.27
CA ARG A 123 8.11 -5.61 6.97
C ARG A 123 9.27 -5.73 5.99
N GLU A 124 9.18 -6.62 5.00
CA GLU A 124 10.23 -6.81 3.96
C GLU A 124 10.53 -5.50 3.23
N ILE A 125 9.50 -4.73 2.85
CA ILE A 125 9.66 -3.42 2.21
C ILE A 125 10.31 -2.43 3.18
N THR A 126 9.88 -2.41 4.45
CA THR A 126 10.43 -1.49 5.44
C THR A 126 11.92 -1.81 5.68
N GLU A 127 12.28 -3.09 5.78
CA GLU A 127 13.66 -3.54 5.91
C GLU A 127 14.50 -3.19 4.67
N TYR A 128 13.92 -3.27 3.47
CA TYR A 128 14.59 -2.88 2.23
C TYR A 128 15.03 -1.40 2.24
N PHE A 129 14.21 -0.51 2.82
CA PHE A 129 14.46 0.94 2.82
C PHE A 129 15.15 1.46 4.09
N HIS A 130 14.86 0.89 5.26
CA HIS A 130 15.35 1.36 6.56
C HIS A 130 16.42 0.46 7.18
N GLY A 131 16.76 -0.68 6.57
CA GLY A 131 17.68 -1.66 7.15
C GLY A 131 17.03 -2.47 8.25
N ASN A 132 17.80 -2.98 9.20
CA ASN A 132 17.27 -3.84 10.26
C ASN A 132 16.38 -3.01 11.20
N VAL A 133 15.06 -3.05 10.96
CA VAL A 133 14.05 -2.39 11.77
C VAL A 133 13.96 -3.19 13.07
N SER A 134 14.51 -2.66 14.16
CA SER A 134 14.31 -3.26 15.48
C SER A 134 12.81 -3.34 15.81
N LYS A 135 12.45 -4.14 16.81
CA LYS A 135 11.07 -4.37 17.30
C LYS A 135 10.30 -3.12 17.80
N GLU A 136 10.74 -1.91 17.45
CA GLU A 136 10.32 -0.63 18.03
C GLU A 136 9.55 0.27 17.05
N GLU A 137 9.34 -0.15 15.80
CA GLU A 137 8.47 0.60 14.88
C GLU A 137 7.01 0.49 15.36
N ALA A 138 6.51 1.56 15.99
CA ALA A 138 5.18 1.60 16.59
C ALA A 138 4.02 1.48 15.57
N ASN A 139 4.28 1.68 14.27
CA ASN A 139 3.29 1.56 13.22
C ASN A 139 3.90 0.89 11.96
N PRO A 140 3.52 -0.36 11.63
CA PRO A 140 3.98 -1.06 10.43
C PRO A 140 3.77 -0.28 9.12
N LEU A 141 2.73 0.55 9.03
CA LEU A 141 2.40 1.31 7.82
C LEU A 141 3.18 2.63 7.68
N ARG A 142 4.09 2.94 8.62
CA ARG A 142 4.84 4.20 8.62
C ARG A 142 5.62 4.46 7.33
N ILE A 143 6.14 3.41 6.68
CA ILE A 143 6.81 3.51 5.39
C ILE A 143 5.94 4.19 4.32
N PHE A 144 4.63 3.90 4.29
CA PHE A 144 3.72 4.50 3.31
C PHE A 144 3.47 5.98 3.57
N VAL A 145 3.44 6.39 4.84
CA VAL A 145 3.35 7.81 5.23
C VAL A 145 4.57 8.57 4.73
N ILE A 146 5.76 8.01 4.92
CA ILE A 146 7.03 8.59 4.44
C ILE A 146 6.98 8.74 2.91
N VAL A 147 6.57 7.70 2.18
CA VAL A 147 6.47 7.73 0.71
C VAL A 147 5.46 8.80 0.25
N ARG A 148 4.29 8.89 0.90
CA ARG A 148 3.28 9.89 0.56
C ARG A 148 3.81 11.31 0.73
N ASP A 149 4.46 11.59 1.85
CA ASP A 149 4.97 12.93 2.17
C ASP A 149 6.11 13.31 1.21
N PHE A 150 7.03 12.38 0.95
CA PHE A 150 8.08 12.55 -0.06
C PHE A 150 7.51 12.88 -1.45
N LEU A 151 6.45 12.19 -1.89
CA LEU A 151 5.80 12.47 -3.17
C LEU A 151 5.16 13.86 -3.21
N GLY A 152 4.68 14.38 -2.07
CA GLY A 152 4.17 15.74 -1.95
C GLY A 152 5.27 16.79 -2.15
N ASP A 153 6.43 16.57 -1.53
CA ASP A 153 7.61 17.44 -1.70
C ASP A 153 8.13 17.41 -3.13
N VAL A 154 8.25 16.21 -3.71
CA VAL A 154 8.66 16.01 -5.11
C VAL A 154 7.69 16.72 -6.07
N GLY A 155 6.38 16.55 -5.90
CA GLY A 155 5.38 17.22 -6.73
C GLY A 155 5.51 18.75 -6.68
N SER A 156 5.74 19.29 -5.48
CA SER A 156 5.97 20.73 -5.30
C SER A 156 7.24 21.22 -6.00
N CYS A 157 8.31 20.44 -5.97
CA CYS A 157 9.56 20.74 -6.66
C CYS A 157 9.39 20.72 -8.19
N VAL A 158 8.68 19.72 -8.73
CA VAL A 158 8.38 19.65 -10.18
C VAL A 158 7.60 20.88 -10.62
N GLN A 159 6.54 21.25 -9.90
CA GLN A 159 5.73 22.41 -10.25
C GLN A 159 6.54 23.72 -10.23
N ARG A 160 7.43 23.90 -9.23
CA ARG A 160 8.35 25.04 -9.18
C ARG A 160 9.33 25.05 -10.36
N ALA A 161 9.88 23.89 -10.71
CA ALA A 161 10.79 23.75 -11.83
C ALA A 161 10.10 24.10 -13.15
N GLU A 162 8.83 23.75 -13.34
CA GLU A 162 8.04 24.12 -14.52
C GLU A 162 7.73 25.63 -14.57
N MET A 163 7.35 26.24 -13.44
CA MET A 163 7.07 27.68 -13.36
C MET A 163 8.30 28.54 -13.67
N SER A 164 9.49 28.10 -13.25
CA SER A 164 10.77 28.79 -13.56
C SER A 164 11.15 28.76 -15.05
N GLN A 165 10.37 28.05 -15.87
CA GLN A 165 10.57 27.91 -17.32
C GLN A 165 9.52 28.64 -18.15
N SER A 166 8.51 29.24 -17.52
CA SER A 166 7.52 30.08 -18.21
C SER A 166 8.13 31.46 -18.47
N PRO A 167 8.10 31.96 -19.72
CA PRO A 167 8.72 33.23 -20.10
C PRO A 167 8.08 34.46 -19.45
#